data_AF-A0A160PGS5-F1
#
_entry.id   AF-A0A160PGS5-F1
#
_cell.length_a   1.000
_cell.length_b   1.000
_cell.length_c   1.000
_cell.angle_alpha   90.00
_cell.angle_beta   90.00
_cell.angle_gamma   90.00
#
_symmetry.space_group_name_H-M   'P 1'
#
loop_
_entity.id
_entity.type
_entity.pdbx_description
1 polymer ?
#
loop_
_entity_poly.entity_id
_entity_poly.type
_entity_poly.pdbx_seq_one_letter_code
_entity_poly.pdbx_strand_id
1 'polypeptide(L)'
;MRPLPARLLLAWLLPVAAGSAACQSQTAQVAPPVEAVAALPAVPPLPPGPERDAAWMKLAPKAPLDPLLARTTVDFATREPIGTIVVETAERRLYLVQPGGRAMRYPVSVGRAGLAWTGRAEIDRKLEWPDWNPTRK
;
A
#
# COMPACT_ATOMS: atom_id res chain seq x y z
N MET A 1 -0.11 -36.57 -53.32
CA MET A 1 0.70 -36.59 -54.56
C MET A 1 1.73 -35.46 -54.49
N ARG A 2 3.02 -35.83 -54.31
CA ARG A 2 4.31 -35.14 -54.62
C ARG A 2 4.62 -33.71 -54.07
N PRO A 3 5.90 -33.32 -53.86
CA PRO A 3 7.02 -34.02 -53.21
C PRO A 3 7.89 -33.11 -52.27
N LEU A 4 8.63 -33.73 -51.34
CA LEU A 4 9.74 -33.12 -50.56
C LEU A 4 11.02 -32.92 -51.41
N PRO A 5 11.94 -32.03 -50.98
CA PRO A 5 13.38 -32.25 -51.09
C PRO A 5 14.02 -32.22 -49.67
N ALA A 6 14.64 -33.27 -49.13
CA ALA A 6 15.81 -34.03 -49.59
C ALA A 6 17.10 -33.19 -49.68
N ARG A 7 18.15 -33.71 -49.02
CA ARG A 7 19.60 -33.36 -49.07
C ARG A 7 20.08 -32.51 -47.89
N LEU A 8 21.16 -32.82 -47.18
CA LEU A 8 22.28 -33.73 -47.45
C LEU A 8 22.96 -34.06 -46.10
N LEU A 9 23.06 -35.36 -45.79
CA LEU A 9 23.95 -35.91 -44.77
C LEU A 9 25.38 -35.93 -45.35
N LEU A 10 26.34 -35.32 -44.67
CA LEU A 10 27.76 -35.61 -44.89
C LEU A 10 28.42 -35.90 -43.55
N ALA A 11 28.59 -37.19 -43.28
CA ALA A 11 29.49 -37.71 -42.27
C ALA A 11 30.92 -37.61 -42.79
N TRP A 12 31.84 -37.04 -42.00
CA TRP A 12 33.27 -37.21 -42.22
C TRP A 12 34.01 -37.48 -40.91
N LEU A 13 35.01 -38.35 -41.06
CA LEU A 13 35.72 -39.12 -40.07
C LEU A 13 36.48 -38.32 -38.99
N LEU A 14 36.61 -38.94 -37.81
CA LEU A 14 37.57 -38.59 -36.76
C LEU A 14 39.03 -38.72 -37.23
N PRO A 15 39.92 -37.89 -36.67
CA PRO A 15 41.21 -38.34 -36.20
C PRO A 15 41.25 -38.33 -34.65
N VAL A 16 41.62 -39.48 -34.10
CA VAL A 16 42.04 -39.67 -32.71
C VAL A 16 43.38 -38.97 -32.53
N ALA A 17 43.42 -37.92 -31.72
CA ALA A 17 44.65 -37.29 -31.26
C ALA A 17 44.82 -37.52 -29.76
N ALA A 18 45.74 -38.42 -29.44
CA ALA A 18 46.34 -38.54 -28.11
C ALA A 18 47.19 -37.29 -27.84
N GLY A 19 46.98 -36.64 -26.69
CA GLY A 19 47.72 -35.44 -26.34
C GLY A 19 47.48 -35.01 -24.90
N SER A 20 48.26 -35.61 -24.00
CA SER A 20 48.73 -35.07 -22.71
C SER A 20 47.82 -34.09 -21.97
N ALA A 21 47.26 -34.58 -20.86
CA ALA A 21 46.71 -33.77 -19.78
C ALA A 21 47.80 -32.85 -19.20
N ALA A 22 47.88 -31.61 -19.69
CA ALA A 22 48.50 -30.53 -18.95
C ALA A 22 47.48 -30.05 -17.91
N CYS A 23 47.72 -30.37 -16.63
CA CYS A 23 47.10 -29.67 -15.51
C CYS A 23 47.55 -28.21 -15.57
N GLN A 24 46.82 -27.38 -16.30
CA GLN A 24 46.90 -25.93 -16.12
C GLN A 24 46.19 -25.63 -14.80
N SER A 25 46.98 -25.46 -13.75
CA SER A 25 46.54 -24.74 -12.55
C SER A 25 46.27 -23.30 -12.96
N GLN A 26 45.09 -23.05 -13.51
CA GLN A 26 44.55 -21.70 -13.56
C GLN A 26 44.36 -21.30 -12.11
N THR A 27 45.29 -20.50 -11.61
CA THR A 27 45.08 -19.69 -10.41
C THR A 27 43.74 -19.01 -10.58
N ALA A 28 42.77 -19.37 -9.75
CA ALA A 28 41.46 -18.76 -9.73
C ALA A 28 41.65 -17.25 -9.79
N GLN A 29 41.19 -16.64 -10.87
CA GLN A 29 41.21 -15.20 -11.03
C GLN A 29 40.37 -14.67 -9.88
N VAL A 30 41.03 -14.06 -8.90
CA VAL A 30 40.40 -13.37 -7.78
C VAL A 30 39.36 -12.47 -8.41
N ALA A 31 38.08 -12.72 -8.12
CA ALA A 31 36.99 -11.89 -8.60
C ALA A 31 37.37 -10.43 -8.33
N PRO A 32 37.14 -9.49 -9.27
CA PRO A 32 37.31 -8.08 -8.94
C PRO A 32 36.55 -7.80 -7.65
N PRO A 33 37.11 -7.02 -6.72
CA PRO A 33 36.40 -6.68 -5.49
C PRO A 33 35.04 -6.15 -5.92
N VAL A 34 33.96 -6.81 -5.46
CA VAL A 34 32.61 -6.29 -5.63
C VAL A 34 32.66 -4.90 -5.02
N GLU A 35 32.67 -3.87 -5.87
CA GLU A 35 32.66 -2.49 -5.40
C GLU A 35 31.48 -2.40 -4.44
N ALA A 36 31.81 -2.09 -3.18
CA ALA A 36 30.82 -1.98 -2.14
C ALA A 36 29.71 -1.08 -2.66
N VAL A 37 28.50 -1.63 -2.75
CA VAL A 37 27.30 -0.91 -3.16
C VAL A 37 27.30 0.39 -2.37
N ALA A 38 27.38 1.51 -3.09
CA ALA A 38 27.40 2.84 -2.52
C ALA A 38 26.39 2.90 -1.38
N ALA A 39 26.85 3.38 -0.22
CA ALA A 39 26.02 3.54 0.96
C ALA A 39 24.65 4.07 0.53
N LEU A 40 23.58 3.37 0.93
CA LEU A 40 22.22 3.83 0.68
C LEU A 40 22.19 5.33 0.99
N PRO A 41 21.65 6.18 0.09
CA PRO A 41 21.62 7.61 0.33
C PRO A 41 21.02 7.82 1.73
N ALA A 42 21.71 8.61 2.56
CA ALA A 42 21.23 8.94 3.89
C ALA A 42 19.79 9.43 3.71
N VAL A 43 18.82 8.69 4.24
CA VAL A 43 17.42 9.07 4.15
C VAL A 43 17.34 10.43 4.84
N PRO A 44 17.01 11.52 4.11
CA PRO A 44 16.94 12.82 4.72
C PRO A 44 15.97 12.73 5.91
N PRO A 45 16.29 13.33 7.06
CA PRO A 45 15.40 13.28 8.21
C PRO A 45 14.03 13.78 7.76
N LEU A 46 13.02 12.91 7.85
CA LEU A 46 11.64 13.28 7.55
C LEU A 46 11.26 14.45 8.49
N PRO A 47 10.60 15.50 7.99
CA PRO A 47 10.18 16.59 8.85
C PRO A 47 9.36 16.05 10.03
N PRO A 48 9.54 16.54 11.26
CA PRO A 48 8.66 16.15 12.36
C PRO A 48 7.28 16.79 12.18
N GLY A 49 6.22 16.02 12.45
CA GLY A 49 4.86 16.52 12.55
C GLY A 49 4.23 16.97 11.21
N PRO A 50 3.53 18.12 11.18
CA PRO A 50 2.58 18.47 10.12
C PRO A 50 3.22 18.71 8.74
N GLU A 51 4.49 19.09 8.70
CA GLU A 51 5.20 19.34 7.43
C GLU A 51 5.45 18.04 6.65
N ARG A 52 5.79 16.95 7.35
CA ARG A 52 5.93 15.62 6.75
C ARG A 52 4.59 15.11 6.26
N ASP A 53 3.54 15.29 7.05
CA ASP A 53 2.21 14.80 6.68
C ASP A 53 1.70 15.54 5.44
N ALA A 54 1.93 16.85 5.34
CA ALA A 54 1.67 17.63 4.13
C ALA A 54 2.53 17.16 2.94
N ALA A 55 3.80 16.83 3.15
CA ALA A 55 4.66 16.27 2.10
C ALA A 55 4.16 14.91 1.61
N TRP A 56 3.70 14.02 2.50
CA TRP A 56 3.12 12.72 2.14
C TRP A 56 1.78 12.85 1.43
N MET A 57 0.92 13.77 1.87
CA MET A 57 -0.37 14.01 1.21
C MET A 57 -0.20 14.53 -0.23
N LYS A 58 0.89 15.24 -0.54
CA LYS A 58 1.21 15.66 -1.92
C LYS A 58 1.57 14.49 -2.84
N LEU A 59 2.11 13.40 -2.28
CA LEU A 59 2.48 12.20 -3.02
C LEU A 59 1.30 11.23 -3.23
N ALA A 60 0.17 11.45 -2.53
CA ALA A 60 -0.98 10.57 -2.62
C ALA A 60 -1.56 10.52 -4.04
N PRO A 61 -1.76 9.33 -4.63
CA PRO A 61 -2.35 9.20 -5.95
C PRO A 61 -3.81 9.69 -5.92
N LYS A 62 -4.18 10.50 -6.92
CA LYS A 62 -5.57 10.95 -7.09
C LYS A 62 -6.38 9.81 -7.70
N ALA A 63 -7.19 9.15 -6.89
CA ALA A 63 -8.14 8.15 -7.35
C ALA A 63 -9.54 8.78 -7.56
N PRO A 64 -10.31 8.33 -8.56
CA PRO A 64 -11.72 8.68 -8.64
C PRO A 64 -12.45 8.16 -7.40
N LEU A 65 -13.13 9.05 -6.67
CA LEU A 65 -13.91 8.71 -5.49
C LEU A 65 -15.37 8.54 -5.89
N ASP A 66 -15.97 7.41 -5.51
CA ASP A 66 -17.41 7.22 -5.64
C ASP A 66 -18.14 8.35 -4.88
N PRO A 67 -19.07 9.08 -5.52
CA PRO A 67 -19.88 10.11 -4.86
C PRO A 67 -20.58 9.62 -3.59
N LEU A 68 -20.90 8.32 -3.49
CA LEU A 68 -21.44 7.73 -2.27
C LEU A 68 -20.44 7.75 -1.13
N LEU A 69 -19.15 7.57 -1.39
CA LEU A 69 -18.08 7.57 -0.37
C LEU A 69 -17.51 8.98 -0.12
N ALA A 70 -17.79 9.94 -1.01
CA ALA A 70 -17.39 11.31 -0.82
C ALA A 70 -18.02 11.95 0.42
N ARG A 71 -17.26 12.87 1.04
CA ARG A 71 -17.78 13.79 2.05
C ARG A 71 -18.79 14.72 1.37
N THR A 72 -20.03 14.71 1.86
CA THR A 72 -21.12 15.49 1.25
C THR A 72 -22.00 16.08 2.33
N THR A 73 -22.44 17.33 2.14
CA THR A 73 -23.52 17.92 2.95
C THR A 73 -24.85 17.42 2.44
N VAL A 74 -25.67 16.89 3.35
CA VAL A 74 -27.00 16.35 3.05
C VAL A 74 -28.04 17.02 3.94
N ASP A 75 -29.28 17.04 3.49
CA ASP A 75 -30.41 17.39 4.35
C ASP A 75 -30.54 16.32 5.45
N PHE A 76 -30.64 16.77 6.68
CA PHE A 76 -30.62 15.90 7.85
C PHE A 76 -31.52 16.50 8.93
N ALA A 77 -32.75 16.00 8.97
CA ALA A 77 -33.72 16.37 10.00
C ALA A 77 -33.40 15.61 11.29
N THR A 78 -32.89 16.32 12.29
CA THR A 78 -32.59 15.76 13.61
C THR A 78 -33.03 16.72 14.72
N ARG A 79 -33.23 16.17 15.91
CA ARG A 79 -33.47 16.93 17.15
C ARG A 79 -32.19 17.13 17.96
N GLU A 80 -31.10 16.49 17.55
CA GLU A 80 -29.80 16.63 18.20
C GLU A 80 -29.21 18.03 17.93
N PRO A 81 -28.49 18.62 18.90
CA PRO A 81 -27.94 19.97 18.75
C PRO A 81 -26.85 20.03 17.68
N ILE A 82 -26.61 21.25 17.16
CA ILE A 82 -25.55 21.51 16.18
C ILE A 82 -24.19 21.14 16.77
N GLY A 83 -23.34 20.48 15.98
CA GLY A 83 -22.04 19.97 16.43
C GLY A 83 -22.08 18.54 16.98
N THR A 84 -23.28 17.96 17.16
CA THR A 84 -23.42 16.56 17.55
C THR A 84 -23.01 15.64 16.42
N ILE A 85 -22.41 14.50 16.78
CA ILE A 85 -22.09 13.43 15.86
C ILE A 85 -23.10 12.31 16.04
N VAL A 86 -23.83 11.99 14.98
CA VAL A 86 -24.78 10.87 14.94
C VAL A 86 -24.17 9.78 14.08
N VAL A 87 -24.03 8.57 14.63
CA VAL A 87 -23.50 7.41 13.92
C VAL A 87 -24.62 6.44 13.67
N GLU A 88 -24.97 6.24 12.40
CA GLU A 88 -25.94 5.23 11.97
C GLU A 88 -25.18 4.01 11.45
N THR A 89 -25.16 2.96 12.28
CA THR A 89 -24.40 1.73 11.99
C THR A 89 -25.06 0.88 10.91
N ALA A 90 -26.39 0.94 10.75
CA ALA A 90 -27.10 0.22 9.70
C ALA A 90 -26.73 0.75 8.31
N GLU A 91 -26.60 2.07 8.17
CA GLU A 91 -26.18 2.73 6.94
C GLU A 91 -24.65 2.80 6.78
N ARG A 92 -23.91 2.53 7.85
CA ARG A 92 -22.45 2.72 7.95
C ARG A 92 -22.05 4.16 7.65
N ARG A 93 -22.78 5.09 8.26
CA ARG A 93 -22.59 6.54 8.08
C ARG A 93 -22.45 7.28 9.40
N LEU A 94 -21.63 8.32 9.35
CA LEU A 94 -21.49 9.31 10.40
C LEU A 94 -21.99 10.65 9.88
N TYR A 95 -22.82 11.31 10.67
CA TYR A 95 -23.42 12.61 10.38
C TYR A 95 -22.96 13.62 11.42
N LEU A 96 -22.26 14.66 10.99
CA LEU A 96 -21.96 15.82 11.82
C LEU A 96 -23.06 16.86 11.61
N VAL A 97 -23.85 17.12 12.64
CA VAL A 97 -25.01 18.03 12.57
C VAL A 97 -24.55 19.47 12.34
N GLN A 98 -25.11 20.11 11.32
CA GLN A 98 -24.82 21.48 10.90
C GLN A 98 -26.08 22.37 11.04
N PRO A 99 -25.93 23.71 11.08
CA PRO A 99 -27.06 24.62 11.06
C PRO A 99 -27.93 24.47 9.79
N GLY A 100 -29.21 24.79 9.91
CA GLY A 100 -30.15 24.83 8.79
C GLY A 100 -30.70 23.46 8.37
N GLY A 101 -30.79 22.50 9.29
CA GLY A 101 -31.37 21.17 9.00
C GLY A 101 -30.50 20.30 8.09
N ARG A 102 -29.18 20.48 8.16
CA ARG A 102 -28.20 19.77 7.33
C ARG A 102 -27.19 19.01 8.19
N ALA A 103 -26.51 18.06 7.60
CA ALA A 103 -25.36 17.40 8.21
C ALA A 103 -24.25 17.13 7.20
N MET A 104 -23.01 17.09 7.67
CA MET A 104 -21.88 16.59 6.89
C MET A 104 -21.80 15.07 7.05
N ARG A 105 -21.95 14.33 5.94
CA ARG A 105 -21.94 12.87 5.91
C ARG A 105 -20.55 12.32 5.61
N TYR A 106 -20.18 11.29 6.35
CA TYR A 106 -18.94 10.52 6.18
C TYR A 106 -19.25 9.02 6.08
N PRO A 107 -18.61 8.27 5.17
CA PRO A 107 -18.60 6.81 5.26
C PRO A 107 -17.79 6.36 6.49
N VAL A 108 -18.28 5.35 7.20
CA VAL A 108 -17.52 4.69 8.28
C VAL A 108 -17.55 3.19 8.08
N SER A 109 -16.55 2.50 8.63
CA SER A 109 -16.55 1.04 8.69
C SER A 109 -16.76 0.61 10.13
N VAL A 110 -17.70 -0.30 10.35
CA VAL A 110 -18.01 -0.86 11.68
C VAL A 110 -17.31 -2.20 11.85
N GLY A 111 -16.83 -2.46 13.06
CA GLY A 111 -16.20 -3.73 13.42
C GLY A 111 -17.20 -4.89 13.48
N ARG A 112 -16.68 -6.05 13.88
CA ARG A 112 -17.48 -7.27 14.10
C ARG A 112 -18.53 -7.07 15.22
N ALA A 113 -19.72 -7.61 15.03
CA ALA A 113 -20.92 -7.32 15.85
C ALA A 113 -20.76 -7.54 17.37
N GLY A 114 -19.86 -8.43 17.81
CA GLY A 114 -19.62 -8.70 19.23
C GLY A 114 -18.92 -7.59 20.03
N LEU A 115 -18.54 -6.48 19.38
CA LEU A 115 -17.95 -5.29 20.01
C LEU A 115 -18.78 -4.03 19.75
N ALA A 116 -20.00 -4.19 19.24
CA ALA A 116 -20.88 -3.06 18.97
C ALA A 116 -21.43 -2.50 20.29
N TRP A 117 -21.33 -1.19 20.43
CA TRP A 117 -21.92 -0.43 21.53
C TRP A 117 -22.94 0.56 20.96
N THR A 118 -24.00 0.82 21.73
CA THR A 118 -25.01 1.83 21.42
C THR A 118 -25.24 2.72 22.64
N GLY A 119 -25.39 4.02 22.41
CA GLY A 119 -25.63 4.98 23.48
C GLY A 119 -25.19 6.39 23.12
N ARG A 120 -25.11 7.23 24.15
CA ARG A 120 -24.57 8.59 24.06
C ARG A 120 -23.22 8.63 24.76
N ALA A 121 -22.26 9.31 24.15
CA ALA A 121 -20.93 9.54 24.70
C ALA A 121 -20.44 10.92 24.26
N GLU A 122 -19.56 11.50 25.06
CA GLU A 122 -18.87 12.75 24.75
C GLU A 122 -17.44 12.44 24.31
N ILE A 123 -16.92 13.22 23.36
CA ILE A 123 -15.54 13.08 22.90
C ILE A 123 -14.61 13.79 23.89
N ASP A 124 -13.98 13.02 24.76
CA ASP A 124 -13.10 13.53 25.81
C ASP A 124 -11.72 13.98 25.28
N ARG A 125 -11.12 13.19 24.37
CA ARG A 125 -9.76 13.45 23.85
C ARG A 125 -9.69 13.35 22.34
N LYS A 126 -8.93 14.27 21.73
CA LYS A 126 -8.52 14.21 20.32
C LYS A 126 -7.00 14.38 20.26
N LEU A 127 -6.32 13.52 19.53
CA LEU A 127 -4.89 13.57 19.30
C LEU A 127 -4.61 13.33 17.82
N GLU A 128 -3.58 14.00 17.32
CA GLU A 128 -2.99 13.70 16.02
C GLU A 128 -2.01 12.53 16.18
N TRP A 129 -2.10 11.53 15.30
CA TRP A 129 -1.27 10.30 15.32
C TRP A 129 -1.11 9.65 16.70
N PRO A 130 -2.20 9.20 17.36
CA PRO A 130 -2.13 8.56 18.66
C PRO A 130 -1.45 7.19 18.60
N ASP A 131 -0.72 6.84 19.66
CA ASP A 131 -0.27 5.47 19.87
C ASP A 131 -1.47 4.52 20.05
N TRP A 132 -1.37 3.32 19.46
CA TRP A 132 -2.41 2.29 19.55
C TRP A 132 -1.96 1.13 20.44
N ASN A 133 -2.65 0.94 21.56
CA ASN A 133 -2.44 -0.19 22.47
C ASN A 133 -3.61 -1.17 22.32
N PRO A 134 -3.37 -2.42 21.87
CA PRO A 134 -4.43 -3.40 21.70
C PRO A 134 -5.02 -3.81 23.06
N THR A 135 -6.31 -4.16 23.06
CA THR A 135 -6.98 -4.71 24.25
C THR A 135 -6.46 -6.12 24.57
N ARG A 136 -6.41 -6.47 25.86
CA ARG A 136 -6.12 -7.86 26.28
C ARG A 136 -7.34 -8.74 25.94
N LYS A 137 -7.08 -9.96 25.44
CA LYS A 137 -8.13 -10.94 25.14
C LYS A 137 -8.72 -11.55 26.40
#